data_AF-A0A6M3JWA6-F1
#
_entry.id   AF-A0A6M3JWA6-F1
#
_cell.length_a   1.000
_cell.length_b   1.000
_cell.length_c   1.000
_cell.angle_alpha   90.00
_cell.angle_beta   90.00
_cell.angle_gamma   90.00
#
_symmetry.space_group_name_H-M   'P 1'
#
loop_
_entity.id
_entity.type
_entity.pdbx_description
1 polymer ?
#
loop_
_entity_poly.entity_id
_entity_poly.type
_entity_poly.pdbx_seq_one_letter_code
_entity_poly.pdbx_strand_id
1 'polypeptide(L)'
;MTQKEKIIYLAGIVDGEGHFYKPFTKNGRGEGHLYARIVIVQKEPELIEWIKREFRGSISFQDNDTGGIYRWAIQGKEAIRIAKELQPYLIVKREQVKRIL
;
A
#
# COMPACT_ATOMS: atom_id res chain seq x y z
N MET A 1 -18.48 6.85 -6.48
CA MET A 1 -18.13 5.60 -5.76
C MET A 1 -18.43 5.77 -4.29
N THR A 2 -19.20 4.85 -3.71
CA THR A 2 -19.36 4.67 -2.26
C THR A 2 -18.03 4.24 -1.63
N GLN A 3 -17.91 4.35 -0.31
CA GLN A 3 -16.68 3.90 0.38
C GLN A 3 -16.40 2.39 0.14
N LYS A 4 -17.46 1.57 0.09
CA LYS A 4 -17.35 0.14 -0.18
C LYS A 4 -16.84 -0.14 -1.59
N GLU A 5 -17.37 0.56 -2.59
CA GLU A 5 -16.90 0.43 -3.98
C GLU A 5 -15.42 0.83 -4.12
N LYS A 6 -15.00 1.90 -3.44
CA LYS A 6 -13.57 2.31 -3.44
C LYS A 6 -12.68 1.22 -2.84
N ILE A 7 -13.09 0.60 -1.74
CA ILE A 7 -12.35 -0.49 -1.09
C ILE A 7 -12.26 -1.72 -1.99
N ILE A 8 -13.36 -2.11 -2.63
CA ILE A 8 -13.39 -3.24 -3.59
C ILE A 8 -12.45 -2.95 -4.78
N TYR A 9 -12.51 -1.74 -5.33
CA TYR A 9 -11.64 -1.33 -6.43
C TYR A 9 -10.17 -1.33 -6.03
N LEU A 10 -9.84 -0.77 -4.85
CA LEU A 10 -8.49 -0.82 -4.30
C LEU A 10 -7.99 -2.27 -4.09
N ALA A 11 -8.86 -3.20 -3.69
CA ALA A 11 -8.48 -4.61 -3.54
C ALA A 11 -8.03 -5.23 -4.87
N GLY A 12 -8.73 -4.93 -5.96
CA GLY A 12 -8.32 -5.36 -7.31
C GLY A 12 -6.97 -4.78 -7.73
N ILE A 13 -6.75 -3.48 -7.50
CA ILE A 13 -5.45 -2.82 -7.79
C ILE A 13 -4.34 -3.47 -6.96
N VAL A 14 -4.60 -3.71 -5.68
CA VAL A 14 -3.63 -4.31 -4.77
C VAL A 14 -3.26 -5.73 -5.18
N ASP A 15 -4.21 -6.53 -5.67
CA ASP A 15 -3.91 -7.89 -6.16
C ASP A 15 -2.99 -7.87 -7.39
N GLY A 16 -3.10 -6.88 -8.27
CA GLY A 16 -2.21 -6.71 -9.42
C GLY A 16 -0.85 -6.10 -9.06
N GLU A 17 -0.87 -4.97 -8.36
CA GLU A 17 0.27 -4.04 -8.26
C GLU A 17 0.75 -3.82 -6.81
N GLY A 18 -0.01 -4.33 -5.84
CA GLY A 18 0.21 -4.10 -4.43
C GLY A 18 1.25 -5.04 -3.79
N HIS A 19 1.92 -4.53 -2.76
CA HIS A 19 2.80 -5.32 -1.91
C HIS A 19 2.56 -5.02 -0.42
N PHE A 20 2.33 -6.08 0.35
CA PHE A 20 2.13 -6.06 1.79
C PHE A 20 3.33 -6.66 2.51
N TYR A 21 3.94 -5.94 3.44
CA TYR A 21 5.11 -6.44 4.16
C TYR A 21 5.33 -5.72 5.49
N LYS A 22 6.20 -6.28 6.33
CA LYS A 22 6.64 -5.68 7.60
C LYS A 22 8.14 -5.36 7.51
N PRO A 23 8.57 -4.21 6.96
CA PRO A 23 9.98 -3.84 6.95
C PRO A 23 10.52 -3.68 8.38
N PHE A 24 11.75 -4.14 8.59
CA PHE A 24 12.52 -3.85 9.78
C PHE A 24 13.21 -2.49 9.61
N THR A 25 13.02 -1.59 10.57
CA THR A 25 13.67 -0.28 10.62
C THR A 25 14.33 -0.08 11.97
N LYS A 26 15.41 0.70 12.02
CA LYS A 26 16.04 1.11 13.28
C LYS A 26 15.71 2.57 13.54
N ASN A 27 15.35 2.90 14.77
CA ASN A 27 15.22 4.30 15.18
C ASN A 27 16.61 4.95 15.34
N GLY A 28 16.65 6.26 15.63
CA GLY A 28 17.91 6.99 15.86
C GLY A 28 18.74 6.50 17.07
N ARG A 29 18.17 5.62 17.91
CA ARG A 29 18.85 4.98 19.04
C ARG A 29 19.33 3.56 18.70
N GLY A 30 19.15 3.10 17.46
CA GLY A 30 19.53 1.76 17.01
C GLY A 30 18.53 0.67 17.34
N GLU A 31 17.42 0.97 18.01
CA GLU A 31 16.38 -0.02 18.35
C GLU A 31 15.57 -0.38 17.11
N GLY A 32 15.41 -1.69 16.89
CA GLY A 32 14.69 -2.24 15.75
C GLY A 32 13.19 -2.31 15.97
N HIS A 33 12.41 -1.94 14.95
CA HIS A 33 10.95 -2.00 14.94
C HIS A 33 10.44 -2.56 13.61
N LEU A 34 9.39 -3.38 13.68
CA LEU A 34 8.62 -3.84 12.51
C LEU A 34 7.31 -3.05 12.44
N TYR A 35 6.91 -2.63 11.25
CA TYR A 35 5.61 -1.99 11.03
C TYR A 35 4.97 -2.49 9.76
N ALA A 36 3.64 -2.64 9.72
CA ALA A 36 2.95 -3.03 8.50
C ALA A 36 3.07 -1.94 7.43
N ARG A 37 3.24 -2.33 6.17
CA ARG A 37 3.32 -1.41 5.03
C ARG A 37 2.59 -1.98 3.83
N ILE A 38 1.82 -1.13 3.16
CA ILE A 38 1.24 -1.39 1.84
C ILE A 38 1.91 -0.45 0.86
N VAL A 39 2.29 -0.96 -0.30
CA VAL A 39 2.93 -0.21 -1.37
C VAL A 39 2.27 -0.55 -2.68
N ILE A 40 2.06 0.46 -3.52
CA ILE A 40 1.64 0.33 -4.92
C ILE A 40 2.59 1.20 -5.74
N VAL A 41 3.07 0.67 -6.86
CA VAL A 41 4.00 1.34 -7.77
C VAL A 41 3.37 1.39 -9.15
N GLN A 42 3.46 2.52 -9.83
CA GLN A 42 2.95 2.73 -11.19
C GLN A 42 3.87 3.67 -11.97
N LYS A 43 3.84 3.57 -13.30
CA LYS A 43 4.49 4.56 -14.18
C LYS A 43 3.67 5.83 -14.33
N GLU A 44 2.35 5.70 -14.41
CA GLU A 44 1.44 6.84 -14.56
C GLU A 44 0.94 7.34 -13.19
N PRO A 45 0.92 8.66 -12.94
CA PRO A 45 0.63 9.23 -11.63
C PRO A 45 -0.86 9.18 -11.24
N GLU A 46 -1.79 9.16 -12.19
CA GLU A 46 -3.23 9.39 -11.94
C GLU A 46 -3.81 8.38 -10.95
N LEU A 47 -3.42 7.11 -11.08
CA LEU A 47 -3.86 6.06 -10.16
C LEU A 47 -3.29 6.30 -8.76
N ILE A 48 -2.01 6.64 -8.65
CA ILE A 48 -1.31 6.88 -7.39
C ILE A 48 -1.90 8.09 -6.65
N GLU A 49 -2.24 9.14 -7.38
CA GLU A 49 -2.93 10.34 -6.86
C GLU A 49 -4.35 10.03 -6.39
N TRP A 50 -5.11 9.24 -7.16
CA TRP A 50 -6.42 8.77 -6.74
C TRP A 50 -6.33 7.99 -5.42
N ILE A 51 -5.40 7.03 -5.32
CA ILE A 51 -5.21 6.24 -4.08
C ILE A 51 -4.87 7.15 -2.90
N LYS A 52 -3.97 8.13 -3.09
CA LYS A 52 -3.57 9.08 -2.04
C LYS A 52 -4.76 9.91 -1.53
N ARG A 53 -5.61 10.39 -2.44
CA ARG A 53 -6.79 11.19 -2.09
C ARG A 53 -7.80 10.37 -1.29
N GLU A 54 -8.05 9.13 -1.71
CA GLU A 54 -9.10 8.28 -1.09
C GLU A 54 -8.62 7.55 0.18
N PHE A 55 -7.32 7.24 0.30
CA PHE A 55 -6.78 6.33 1.32
C PHE A 55 -5.61 6.88 2.13
N ARG A 56 -5.31 8.19 2.05
CA ARG A 56 -4.17 8.84 2.73
C ARG A 56 -2.83 8.24 2.26
N GLY A 57 -1.84 8.09 3.14
CA GLY A 57 -0.49 7.61 2.78
C GLY A 57 0.41 8.70 2.22
N SER A 58 1.50 8.33 1.54
CA SER A 58 2.48 9.24 0.95
C SER A 58 2.81 8.81 -0.48
N ILE A 59 2.99 9.79 -1.36
CA ILE A 59 3.51 9.58 -2.72
C ILE A 59 4.99 9.94 -2.72
N SER A 60 5.80 9.14 -3.40
CA SER A 60 7.17 9.46 -3.77
C SER A 60 7.37 9.17 -5.25
N PHE A 61 8.10 10.02 -5.95
CA PHE A 61 8.60 9.75 -7.30
C PHE A 61 10.07 9.34 -7.22
N GLN A 62 10.43 8.28 -7.93
CA GLN A 62 11.81 7.85 -8.09
C GLN A 62 12.14 7.92 -9.56
N ASP A 63 13.01 8.85 -9.93
CA ASP A 63 13.52 8.96 -11.29
C ASP A 63 14.45 7.77 -11.61
N ASN A 64 14.44 7.33 -12.86
CA ASN A 64 15.30 6.26 -13.38
C ASN A 64 15.46 6.40 -14.90
N ASP A 65 16.44 5.70 -15.46
CA ASP A 65 16.77 5.75 -16.90
C ASP A 65 15.62 5.35 -17.84
N THR A 66 14.52 4.80 -17.30
CA THR A 66 13.34 4.34 -18.06
C THR A 66 12.10 5.21 -17.87
N GLY A 67 12.25 6.42 -17.31
CA GLY A 67 11.19 7.42 -17.17
C GLY A 67 10.57 7.54 -15.77
N GLY A 68 11.24 7.02 -14.75
CA GLY A 68 10.80 7.13 -13.36
C GLY A 68 9.58 6.29 -13.00
N ILE A 69 9.27 6.23 -11.70
CA ILE A 69 8.13 5.51 -11.14
C ILE A 69 7.50 6.29 -9.98
N TYR A 70 6.17 6.28 -9.93
CA TYR A 70 5.41 6.79 -8.80
C TYR A 70 5.10 5.67 -7.83
N ARG A 71 5.28 5.96 -6.55
CA ARG A 71 5.06 5.01 -5.47
C ARG A 71 4.14 5.60 -4.43
N TRP A 72 3.01 4.96 -4.23
CA TRP A 72 2.16 5.18 -3.06
C TRP A 72 2.57 4.22 -1.95
N ALA A 73 2.63 4.72 -0.70
CA ALA A 73 2.79 3.88 0.46
C ALA A 73 1.96 4.36 1.64
N ILE A 74 1.45 3.40 2.41
CA ILE A 74 0.88 3.63 3.74
C ILE A 74 1.50 2.67 4.74
N GLN A 75 1.63 3.10 5.99
CA GLN A 75 2.39 2.37 6.99
C GLN A 75 1.75 2.40 8.38
N GLY A 76 2.18 1.48 9.25
CA GLY A 76 1.78 1.39 10.64
C GLY A 76 0.31 1.01 10.82
N LYS A 77 -0.35 1.68 11.78
CA LYS A 77 -1.75 1.37 12.14
C LYS A 77 -2.73 1.58 10.99
N GLU A 78 -2.50 2.60 10.16
CA GLU A 78 -3.36 2.85 8.98
C GLU A 78 -3.22 1.75 7.92
N ALA A 79 -2.01 1.22 7.71
CA ALA A 79 -1.82 0.08 6.83
C ALA A 79 -2.59 -1.16 7.32
N ILE A 80 -2.56 -1.42 8.64
CA ILE A 80 -3.33 -2.53 9.24
C ILE A 80 -4.84 -2.31 9.07
N ARG A 81 -5.33 -1.09 9.30
CA ARG A 81 -6.74 -0.74 9.14
C ARG A 81 -7.21 -1.02 7.70
N ILE A 82 -6.50 -0.47 6.71
CA ILE A 82 -6.82 -0.68 5.30
C ILE A 82 -6.70 -2.16 4.92
N ALA A 83 -5.65 -2.86 5.37
CA ALA A 83 -5.48 -4.27 5.07
C ALA A 83 -6.66 -5.13 5.56
N LYS A 84 -7.23 -4.83 6.74
CA LYS A 84 -8.45 -5.49 7.24
C LYS A 84 -9.67 -5.19 6.37
N GLU A 85 -9.84 -3.95 5.92
CA GLU A 85 -10.94 -3.56 5.02
C GLU A 85 -10.82 -4.22 3.64
N LEU A 86 -9.60 -4.41 3.13
CA LEU A 86 -9.32 -5.05 1.84
C LEU A 86 -9.44 -6.57 1.89
N GLN A 87 -9.05 -7.21 3.00
CA GLN A 87 -8.97 -8.66 3.17
C GLN A 87 -10.16 -9.46 2.61
N PRO A 88 -11.44 -9.10 2.85
CA PRO A 88 -12.57 -9.87 2.33
C PRO A 88 -12.71 -9.83 0.80
N TYR A 89 -12.12 -8.83 0.13
CA TYR A 89 -12.23 -8.59 -1.31
C TYR A 89 -10.97 -9.00 -2.09
N LEU A 90 -9.83 -9.20 -1.42
CA LEU A 90 -8.61 -9.73 -2.05
C LEU A 90 -8.82 -11.17 -2.50
N ILE A 91 -8.26 -11.52 -3.66
CA ILE A 91 -8.24 -12.86 -4.25
C ILE A 91 -6.83 -13.43 -4.18
N VAL A 92 -5.86 -12.77 -4.83
CA VAL A 92 -4.49 -13.29 -5.00
C VAL A 92 -3.65 -13.09 -3.73
N LYS A 93 -3.73 -11.90 -3.10
CA LYS A 93 -2.91 -11.51 -1.95
C LYS A 93 -3.62 -11.66 -0.61
N ARG A 94 -4.78 -12.34 -0.57
CA ARG A 94 -5.57 -12.55 0.66
C ARG A 94 -4.74 -13.21 1.77
N GLU A 95 -4.00 -14.26 1.45
CA GLU A 95 -3.16 -14.97 2.41
C GLU A 95 -1.92 -14.16 2.82
N GLN A 96 -1.37 -13.34 1.92
CA GLN A 96 -0.29 -12.41 2.25
C GLN A 96 -0.74 -11.41 3.32
N VAL A 97 -1.95 -10.87 3.18
CA VAL A 97 -2.54 -9.98 4.19
C VAL A 97 -2.77 -10.69 5.52
N LYS A 98 -3.30 -11.92 5.53
CA LYS A 98 -3.47 -12.68 6.77
C LYS A 98 -2.17 -12.84 7.58
N ARG A 99 -1.02 -13.00 6.90
CA ARG A 99 0.28 -13.17 7.56
C ARG A 99 0.84 -11.88 8.16
N ILE A 100 0.40 -10.72 7.67
CA ILE A 100 0.90 -9.42 8.12
C ILE A 100 -0.08 -8.66 9.04
N LEU A 101 -1.33 -9.11 9.14
CA LEU A 101 -2.24 -8.68 10.22
C LEU A 101 -1.82 -9.28 11.56
#